data_AF-A0A5K0WAQ5-F1
#
_entry.id   AF-A0A5K0WAQ5-F1
#
_cell.length_a   1.000
_cell.length_b   1.000
_cell.length_c   1.000
_cell.angle_alpha   90.00
_cell.angle_beta   90.00
_cell.angle_gamma   90.00
#
_symmetry.space_group_name_H-M   'P 1'
#
loop_
_entity.id
_entity.type
_entity.pdbx_description
1 polymer ?
#
loop_
_entity_poly.entity_id
_entity_poly.type
_entity_poly.pdbx_seq_one_letter_code
_entity_poly.pdbx_strand_id
1 'polypeptide(L)' 'MGSEGEMGSEMKFLVKVEEGKAGDGERPSVGPVYRSAFAKDGFPEPVPGLESCWDVFR' A
#
# COMPACT_ATOMS: atom_id res chain seq x y z
N MET A 1 -23.79 -16.97 6.60
CA MET A 1 -23.10 -17.45 5.39
C MET A 1 -23.13 -16.29 4.40
N GLY A 2 -22.25 -15.30 4.63
CA GLY A 2 -22.21 -14.06 3.86
C GLY A 2 -21.30 -14.28 2.66
N SER A 3 -21.92 -14.35 1.49
CA SER A 3 -21.31 -14.49 0.17
C SER A 3 -19.98 -13.72 0.03
N GLU A 4 -18.87 -14.45 0.00
CA GLU A 4 -17.61 -14.02 -0.61
C GLU A 4 -17.82 -13.92 -2.13
N GLY A 5 -18.59 -12.90 -2.54
CA GLY A 5 -18.91 -12.63 -3.93
C GLY A 5 -17.88 -11.71 -4.55
N GLU A 6 -16.99 -12.29 -5.34
CA GLU A 6 -16.47 -11.75 -6.60
C GLU A 6 -16.11 -10.24 -6.64
N MET A 7 -14.90 -9.90 -6.21
CA MET A 7 -14.17 -8.70 -6.66
C MET A 7 -13.05 -9.09 -7.63
N GLY A 8 -13.37 -9.96 -8.59
CA GLY A 8 -12.45 -10.44 -9.61
C GLY A 8 -12.46 -9.54 -10.84
N SER A 9 -11.63 -8.50 -10.88
CA SER A 9 -10.95 -7.99 -12.10
C SER A 9 -10.21 -6.66 -11.94
N GLU A 10 -10.43 -5.88 -10.88
CA GLU A 10 -9.95 -4.48 -10.86
C GLU A 10 -8.56 -4.26 -10.19
N MET A 11 -8.02 -5.24 -9.46
CA MET A 11 -6.75 -5.10 -8.71
C MET A 11 -5.61 -6.00 -9.22
N LYS A 12 -5.52 -6.21 -10.54
CA LYS A 12 -4.49 -7.08 -11.14
C LYS A 12 -3.04 -6.68 -10.79
N PHE A 13 -2.84 -5.44 -10.37
CA PHE A 13 -1.52 -4.87 -10.05
C PHE A 13 -1.36 -4.46 -8.58
N LEU A 14 -2.34 -4.74 -7.72
CA LEU A 14 -2.32 -4.36 -6.31
C LEU A 14 -2.39 -5.60 -5.42
N VAL A 15 -1.49 -5.68 -4.45
CA VAL A 15 -1.45 -6.72 -3.44
C VAL A 15 -1.76 -6.08 -2.10
N LYS A 16 -2.82 -6.53 -1.43
CA LYS A 16 -3.12 -6.12 -0.06
C LYS A 16 -2.10 -6.75 0.88
N VAL A 17 -1.36 -5.91 1.62
CA VAL A 17 -0.29 -6.37 2.52
C VAL A 17 -0.62 -6.19 3.99
N GLU A 18 -1.58 -5.32 4.31
CA GLU A 18 -2.08 -5.13 5.67
C GLU A 18 -3.59 -4.87 5.65
N GLU A 19 -4.30 -5.45 6.63
CA GLU A 19 -5.70 -5.16 6.88
C GLU A 19 -5.88 -3.76 7.45
N GLY A 20 -7.03 -3.15 7.16
CA GLY A 20 -7.40 -1.89 7.80
C GLY A 20 -7.63 -2.11 9.30
N LYS A 21 -7.37 -1.08 10.11
CA LYS A 21 -7.60 -1.11 11.55
C LYS A 21 -8.66 -0.10 11.90
N ALA A 22 -9.66 -0.55 12.67
CA ALA A 22 -10.64 0.35 13.26
C ALA A 22 -9.95 1.31 14.24
N GLY A 23 -10.45 2.54 14.33
CA GLY A 23 -9.98 3.48 15.33
C GLY A 23 -10.39 3.05 16.73
N ASP A 24 -9.58 3.38 17.72
CA ASP A 24 -9.74 2.98 19.13
C ASP A 24 -10.02 4.16 20.07
N GLY A 25 -10.43 5.31 19.51
CA GLY A 25 -10.73 6.54 20.25
C GLY A 25 -9.50 7.41 20.51
N GLU A 26 -8.30 6.82 20.57
CA GLU A 26 -7.04 7.55 20.58
C GLU A 26 -6.50 7.75 19.15
N ARG A 27 -6.73 6.78 18.26
CA ARG A 27 -6.26 6.82 16.87
C ARG A 27 -7.42 6.69 15.88
N PRO A 28 -7.37 7.40 14.73
CA PRO A 28 -8.38 7.29 13.69
C PRO A 28 -8.33 5.90 13.04
N SER A 29 -9.42 5.51 12.38
CA SER A 29 -9.41 4.32 11.54
C SER A 29 -8.43 4.49 10.38
N VAL A 30 -7.71 3.41 10.06
CA VAL A 30 -6.78 3.35 8.93
C VAL A 30 -7.25 2.30 7.94
N GLY A 31 -7.28 2.67 6.66
CA GLY A 31 -7.61 1.76 5.58
C GLY A 31 -6.53 0.68 5.37
N PRO A 32 -6.84 -0.37 4.61
CA PRO A 32 -5.87 -1.41 4.29
C PRO A 32 -4.71 -0.88 3.44
N VAL A 33 -3.54 -1.47 3.64
CA VAL A 33 -2.32 -1.13 2.90
C VAL A 33 -2.24 -2.00 1.66
N TYR A 34 -2.05 -1.35 0.50
CA TYR A 34 -1.79 -2.02 -0.76
C TYR A 34 -0.39 -1.69 -1.26
N ARG A 35 0.27 -2.68 -1.87
CA ARG A 35 1.53 -2.51 -2.59
C ARG A 35 1.36 -2.91 -4.05
N SER A 36 2.19 -2.33 -4.91
CA SER A 36 2.28 -2.74 -6.30
C SER A 36 2.74 -4.20 -6.39
N ALA A 37 2.06 -5.00 -7.22
CA ALA A 37 2.48 -6.36 -7.55
C ALA A 37 3.86 -6.42 -8.23
N PHE A 38 4.36 -5.29 -8.73
CA PHE A 38 5.70 -5.15 -9.32
C PHE A 38 6.79 -4.90 -8.27
N ALA A 39 6.42 -4.51 -7.04
CA ALA A 39 7.36 -4.18 -5.97
C ALA A 39 7.63 -5.36 -5.02
N LYS A 40 7.41 -6.61 -5.49
CA LYS A 40 7.59 -7.82 -4.68
C LYS A 40 9.02 -7.94 -4.14
N ASP A 41 9.99 -7.57 -4.96
CA ASP A 41 11.42 -7.67 -4.66
C ASP A 41 12.01 -6.32 -4.18
N GLY A 42 11.13 -5.38 -3.82
CA GLY A 42 11.51 -4.01 -3.48
C GLY A 42 11.68 -3.11 -4.71
N PHE A 43 12.07 -1.86 -4.46
CA PHE A 43 12.46 -0.92 -5.50
C PHE A 43 14.00 -0.81 -5.54
N PRO A 44 14.59 -0.40 -6.67
CA PRO A 44 16.00 -0.09 -6.73
C PRO A 44 16.39 0.92 -5.64
N GLU A 45 17.62 0.83 -5.15
CA GLU A 45 18.13 1.80 -4.19
C GLU A 45 18.06 3.23 -4.76
N PRO A 46 17.68 4.21 -3.93
CA PRO A 46 17.73 5.61 -4.33
C PRO A 46 19.15 6.01 -4.77
N VAL A 47 19.23 6.99 -5.67
CA VAL A 47 20.50 7.60 -6.06
C VAL A 47 21.17 8.18 -4.81
N PRO A 48 22.50 8.03 -4.62
CA PRO A 48 23.19 8.60 -3.46
C PRO A 48 22.91 10.10 -3.31
N GLY A 49 22.45 10.51 -2.12
CA GLY A 49 22.06 11.89 -1.82
C GLY A 49 20.61 12.25 -2.15
N LEU A 50 19.81 11.31 -2.65
CA LEU A 50 18.36 11.43 -2.83
C LEU A 50 17.65 10.60 -1.75
N GLU A 51 17.26 11.22 -0.65
CA GLU A 51 16.60 10.57 0.49
C GLU A 51 15.09 10.37 0.24
N SER A 52 14.50 11.27 -0.56
CA SER A 52 13.11 11.20 -0.97
C SER A 52 12.89 11.77 -2.37
N CYS A 53 11.78 11.40 -3.01
CA CYS A 53 11.37 12.00 -4.28
C CYS A 53 11.16 13.53 -4.21
N TRP A 54 11.02 14.09 -3.01
CA TRP A 54 10.88 15.52 -2.79
C TRP A 54 12.19 16.30 -2.88
N ASP A 55 13.34 15.64 -2.74
CA ASP A 55 14.64 16.31 -2.80
C ASP A 55 14.94 16.88 -4.20
N VAL A 56 14.23 16.44 -5.24
CA VAL A 56 14.29 17.00 -6.60
C VAL A 56 13.83 18.45 -6.67
N PHE A 57 13.00 18.90 -5.72
CA PHE A 57 12.37 20.23 -5.73
C PHE A 57 13.02 21.23 -4.76
N ARG A 58 14.18 20.91 -4.19
CA ARG A 58 14.83 21.75 -3.17
C ARG A 58 15.67 22.89 -3.76
#